data_AF-A0A0N9U5U3-F1
#
_entry.id   AF-A0A0N9U5U3-F1
#
_cell.length_a   1.000
_cell.length_b   1.000
_cell.length_c   1.000
_cell.angle_alpha   90.00
_cell.angle_beta   90.00
_cell.angle_gamma   90.00
#
_symmetry.space_group_name_H-M   'P 1'
#
loop_
_entity.id
_entity.type
_entity.pdbx_description
1 polymer ?
#
loop_
_entity_poly.entity_id
_entity_poly.type
_entity_poly.pdbx_seq_one_letter_code
_entity_poly.pdbx_strand_id
1 'polypeptide(L)'
;MNQDRQNPVGDQHQPTWRKPAGIFLILLLIAVWAAIIVSLSPWVGTWPVLVQAVFYLVTGVIWIMPLKPLLRWMELGRWRG
;
A
#
# COMPACT_ATOMS: atom_id res chain seq x y z
N MET A 1 44.70 -8.13 29.04
CA MET A 1 43.35 -8.69 28.82
C MET A 1 42.43 -7.48 28.69
N ASN A 2 42.39 -6.88 27.50
CA ASN A 2 41.86 -5.52 27.29
C ASN A 2 40.54 -5.64 26.52
N GLN A 3 39.40 -5.58 27.23
CA GLN A 3 38.04 -5.71 26.67
C GLN A 3 37.36 -4.35 26.43
N ASP A 4 38.05 -3.26 26.75
CA ASP A 4 37.55 -1.90 26.90
C ASP A 4 37.72 -1.04 25.62
N ARG A 5 38.21 -1.65 24.52
CA ARG A 5 38.25 -1.03 23.17
C ARG A 5 37.09 -1.44 22.26
N GLN A 6 36.07 -2.10 22.77
CA GLN A 6 34.93 -2.50 21.94
C GLN A 6 33.81 -1.46 22.00
N ASN A 7 33.93 -0.54 21.05
CA ASN A 7 32.85 0.08 20.27
C ASN A 7 32.04 1.18 20.98
N PRO A 8 32.05 2.43 20.45
CA PRO A 8 31.09 3.43 20.88
C PRO A 8 29.68 2.90 20.60
N VAL A 9 28.82 2.85 21.62
CA VAL A 9 27.37 2.72 21.47
C VAL A 9 26.88 4.03 20.85
N GLY A 10 27.21 4.24 19.58
CA GLY A 10 26.71 5.33 18.76
C GLY A 10 25.41 4.86 18.13
N ASP A 11 24.33 5.54 18.52
CA ASP A 11 22.95 5.36 18.13
C ASP A 11 22.74 4.85 16.69
N GLN A 12 22.42 3.56 16.53
CA GLN A 12 21.80 3.07 15.29
C GLN A 12 20.31 3.42 15.24
N HIS A 13 19.95 4.65 15.58
CA HIS A 13 18.65 5.22 15.23
C HIS A 13 18.68 5.66 13.77
N GLN A 14 18.92 4.73 12.85
CA GLN A 14 18.73 5.00 11.42
C GLN A 14 17.22 5.21 11.22
N PRO A 15 16.73 6.43 10.94
CA PRO A 15 15.32 6.66 10.72
C PRO A 15 14.93 5.85 9.48
N THR A 16 14.34 4.69 9.72
CA THR A 16 13.95 3.78 8.66
C THR A 16 12.71 4.37 8.01
N TRP A 17 12.91 5.33 7.10
CA TRP A 17 11.88 5.93 6.24
C TRP A 17 11.12 4.87 5.41
N ARG A 18 11.59 3.62 5.42
CA ARG A 18 10.93 2.45 4.83
C ARG A 18 9.59 2.12 5.49
N LYS A 19 9.42 2.39 6.79
CA LYS A 19 8.21 1.98 7.54
C LYS A 19 7.00 2.89 7.26
N PRO A 20 7.10 4.22 7.34
CA PRO A 20 5.93 5.05 7.14
C PRO A 20 5.55 5.19 5.66
N ALA A 21 6.49 5.07 4.73
CA ALA A 21 6.20 5.14 3.30
C ALA A 21 5.29 3.99 2.81
N GLY A 22 5.53 2.76 3.29
CA GLY A 22 4.66 1.62 2.98
C GLY A 22 3.24 1.81 3.54
N ILE A 23 3.14 2.29 4.78
CA ILE A 23 1.84 2.61 5.41
C ILE A 23 1.10 3.67 4.59
N PHE A 24 1.78 4.74 4.16
CA PHE A 24 1.17 5.81 3.38
C PHE A 24 0.64 5.31 2.03
N LEU A 25 1.37 4.41 1.37
CA LEU A 25 0.98 3.83 0.09
C LEU A 25 -0.27 2.94 0.22
N ILE A 26 -0.33 2.11 1.27
CA ILE A 26 -1.51 1.30 1.59
C ILE A 26 -2.69 2.23 1.88
N LEU A 27 -2.51 3.24 2.74
CA LEU A 27 -3.56 4.22 3.05
C LEU A 27 -4.07 4.93 1.80
N LEU A 28 -3.19 5.38 0.91
CA LEU A 28 -3.55 6.02 -0.35
C LEU A 28 -4.35 5.07 -1.25
N LEU A 29 -3.91 3.82 -1.40
CA LEU A 29 -4.58 2.79 -2.19
C LEU A 29 -6.01 2.55 -1.69
N ILE A 30 -6.17 2.36 -0.37
CA ILE A 30 -7.49 2.14 0.22
C ILE A 30 -8.36 3.40 0.09
N ALA A 31 -7.79 4.60 0.27
CA ALA A 31 -8.51 5.86 0.14
C ALA A 31 -9.02 6.11 -1.28
N VAL A 32 -8.16 5.92 -2.29
CA VAL A 32 -8.56 6.02 -3.70
C VAL A 32 -9.66 5.01 -4.01
N TRP A 33 -9.52 3.78 -3.51
CA TRP A 33 -10.54 2.76 -3.71
C TRP A 33 -11.88 3.08 -3.07
N ALA A 34 -11.84 3.52 -1.81
CA ALA A 34 -13.03 3.95 -1.09
C ALA A 34 -13.70 5.13 -1.79
N ALA A 35 -12.94 6.11 -2.27
CA ALA A 35 -13.48 7.26 -3.01
C ALA A 35 -14.20 6.83 -4.29
N ILE A 36 -13.62 5.88 -5.05
CA ILE A 36 -14.24 5.32 -6.25
C ILE A 36 -15.56 4.62 -5.88
N ILE A 37 -15.55 3.70 -4.91
CA ILE A 37 -16.74 2.96 -4.50
C ILE A 37 -17.82 3.88 -3.94
N VAL A 38 -17.47 4.85 -3.09
CA VAL A 38 -18.42 5.80 -2.50
C VAL A 38 -19.04 6.70 -3.57
N SER A 39 -18.25 7.17 -4.54
CA SER A 39 -18.77 7.99 -5.65
C SER A 39 -19.76 7.22 -6.52
N LEU A 40 -19.56 5.91 -6.64
CA LEU A 40 -20.42 5.01 -7.43
C LEU A 40 -21.61 4.45 -6.63
N SER A 41 -21.53 4.42 -5.31
CA SER A 41 -22.57 3.93 -4.39
C SER A 41 -24.00 4.46 -4.67
N PRO A 42 -24.21 5.79 -4.86
CA PRO A 42 -25.57 6.30 -5.14
C PRO A 42 -26.14 5.81 -6.48
N TRP A 43 -25.29 5.44 -7.43
CA TRP A 43 -25.72 4.94 -8.74
C TRP A 43 -25.95 3.43 -8.71
N VAL A 44 -25.13 2.69 -7.95
CA VAL A 44 -25.26 1.23 -7.82
C VAL A 44 -26.59 0.82 -7.16
N GLY A 45 -27.10 1.60 -6.21
CA GLY A 45 -28.37 1.31 -5.52
C GLY A 45 -29.62 1.35 -6.41
N THR A 46 -29.54 2.00 -7.58
CA THR A 46 -30.63 2.06 -8.56
C THR A 46 -30.45 1.09 -9.72
N TRP A 47 -29.33 0.37 -9.78
CA TRP A 47 -28.99 -0.48 -10.92
C TRP A 47 -29.56 -1.90 -10.80
N PRO A 48 -29.93 -2.53 -11.93
CA PRO A 48 -30.31 -3.93 -11.97
C PRO A 48 -29.15 -4.83 -11.52
N VAL A 49 -29.49 -5.97 -10.90
CA VAL A 49 -28.54 -6.98 -10.38
C VAL A 49 -27.42 -7.38 -11.36
N LEU A 50 -27.70 -7.42 -12.67
CA LEU A 50 -26.71 -7.75 -13.70
C LEU A 50 -25.58 -6.72 -13.77
N VAL A 51 -25.91 -5.44 -13.69
CA VAL A 51 -24.90 -4.38 -13.74
C VAL A 51 -24.11 -4.34 -12.44
N GLN A 52 -24.76 -4.63 -11.31
CA GLN A 52 -24.10 -4.81 -10.03
C GLN A 52 -23.08 -5.96 -10.08
N ALA A 53 -23.43 -7.09 -10.71
CA ALA A 53 -22.52 -8.22 -10.89
C ALA A 53 -21.28 -7.85 -11.73
N VAL A 54 -21.47 -7.18 -12.87
CA VAL A 54 -20.35 -6.70 -13.70
C VAL A 54 -19.49 -5.70 -12.93
N PHE A 55 -20.11 -4.79 -12.19
CA PHE A 55 -19.41 -3.82 -11.37
C PHE A 55 -18.52 -4.50 -10.33
N TYR A 56 -19.05 -5.47 -9.57
CA TYR A 56 -18.24 -6.22 -8.61
C TYR A 56 -17.12 -7.01 -9.27
N LEU A 57 -17.35 -7.55 -10.46
CA LEU A 57 -16.34 -8.30 -11.23
C LEU A 57 -15.20 -7.37 -11.67
N VAL A 58 -15.52 -6.22 -12.25
CA VAL A 58 -14.54 -5.20 -12.65
C VAL A 58 -13.79 -4.66 -11.44
N THR A 59 -14.50 -4.37 -10.35
CA THR A 59 -13.96 -3.92 -9.06
C THR A 59 -12.96 -4.95 -8.51
N GLY A 60 -13.32 -6.24 -8.52
CA GLY A 60 -12.43 -7.33 -8.11
C GLY A 60 -11.20 -7.48 -9.02
N VAL A 61 -11.35 -7.29 -10.33
CA VAL A 61 -10.23 -7.37 -11.29
C VAL A 61 -9.28 -6.18 -11.14
N ILE A 62 -9.82 -4.97 -11.02
CA ILE A 62 -9.02 -3.75 -10.84
C ILE A 62 -8.20 -3.83 -9.54
N TRP A 63 -8.74 -4.46 -8.48
CA TRP A 63 -8.05 -4.62 -7.19
C TRP A 63 -6.72 -5.39 -7.30
N ILE A 64 -6.51 -6.18 -8.36
CA ILE A 64 -5.26 -6.92 -8.60
C ILE A 64 -4.14 -5.99 -9.10
N MET A 65 -4.49 -4.95 -9.86
CA MET A 65 -3.53 -4.01 -10.45
C MET A 65 -2.68 -3.27 -9.40
N PRO A 66 -3.23 -2.75 -8.29
CA PRO A 66 -2.45 -1.99 -7.31
C PRO A 66 -1.63 -2.87 -6.36
N LEU A 67 -1.95 -4.17 -6.20
CA LEU A 67 -1.09 -5.10 -5.43
C LEU A 67 0.29 -5.28 -6.07
N LYS A 68 0.35 -5.36 -7.40
CA LYS A 68 1.58 -5.64 -8.16
C LYS A 68 2.69 -4.58 -7.97
N PRO A 69 2.45 -3.26 -8.15
CA PRO A 69 3.43 -2.23 -7.87
C PRO A 69 3.74 -2.07 -6.37
N LEU A 70 2.75 -2.29 -5.49
CA LEU A 70 2.96 -2.23 -4.03
C LEU A 70 3.93 -3.30 -3.54
N LEU A 71 3.71 -4.57 -3.94
CA LEU A 71 4.62 -5.68 -3.64
C LEU A 71 5.99 -5.43 -4.28
N ARG A 72 6.02 -5.03 -5.56
CA ARG A 72 7.28 -4.77 -6.26
C ARG A 72 8.08 -3.65 -5.61
N TRP A 73 7.44 -2.65 -5.01
CA TRP A 73 8.11 -1.57 -4.29
C TRP A 73 8.62 -2.02 -2.91
N MET A 74 7.88 -2.89 -2.21
CA MET A 74 8.35 -3.54 -0.97
C MET A 74 9.54 -4.49 -1.24
N GLU A 75 9.52 -5.22 -2.35
CA GLU A 75 10.61 -6.11 -2.80
C GLU A 75 11.82 -5.34 -3.35
N LEU A 76 11.58 -4.26 -4.13
CA LEU A 76 12.61 -3.38 -4.70
C LEU A 76 12.97 -2.20 -3.78
N GLY A 77 12.90 -2.34 -2.45
CA GLY A 77 13.38 -1.33 -1.48
C GLY A 77 14.89 -0.99 -1.58
N ARG A 78 15.53 -1.31 -2.71
CA ARG A 78 16.89 -1.01 -3.15
C ARG A 78 16.86 -0.25 -4.48
N TRP A 79 16.18 0.89 -4.52
CA TRP A 79 16.76 1.98 -5.32
C TRP A 79 17.97 2.48 -4.53
N ARG A 80 19.12 1.82 -4.76
CA ARG A 80 20.40 2.49 -4.64
C ARG A 80 20.44 3.49 -5.79
N GLY A 81 19.91 4.67 -5.54
CA GLY A 81 20.32 5.91 -6.19
C GLY A 81 21.07 6.71 -5.15
#